data_AF-A0AAX6GMZ6-F1
#
_entry.id   AF-A0AAX6GMZ6-F1
#
_cell.length_a   1.000
_cell.length_b   1.000
_cell.length_c   1.000
_cell.angle_alpha   90.00
_cell.angle_beta   90.00
_cell.angle_gamma   90.00
#
_symmetry.space_group_name_H-M   'P 1'
#
loop_
_entity.id
_entity.type
_entity.pdbx_description
1 polymer ?
#
loop_
_entity_poly.entity_id
_entity_poly.type
_entity_poly.pdbx_seq_one_letter_code
_entity_poly.pdbx_strand_id
1 'polypeptide(L)' 'MRIHVSGGGHTSQIYAICQRIAKALIAFYKKCVDEQSKQEIKDILLRYDRTLLVTDPHRCEPKKFEGRGTHSRFQKSYR' A
#
# COMPACT_ATOMS: atom_id res chain seq x y z
N MET A 1 2.38 -12.07 -17.24
CA MET A 1 2.14 -11.97 -15.77
C MET A 1 0.65 -11.87 -15.52
N ARG A 2 0.09 -12.72 -14.65
CA ARG A 2 -1.35 -12.72 -14.31
C ARG A 2 -1.53 -12.16 -12.90
N ILE A 3 -2.38 -11.15 -12.73
CA ILE A 3 -2.62 -10.48 -11.43
C ILE A 3 -4.10 -10.61 -11.10
N HIS A 4 -4.39 -11.07 -9.89
CA HIS A 4 -5.73 -11.07 -9.30
C HIS A 4 -5.70 -10.22 -8.04
N VAL A 5 -6.69 -9.34 -7.89
CA VAL A 5 -6.83 -8.46 -6.72
C VAL A 5 -8.25 -8.58 -6.19
N SER A 6 -8.40 -8.64 -4.87
CA SER A 6 -9.68 -8.72 -4.17
C SER A 6 -9.66 -7.88 -2.89
N GLY A 7 -10.83 -7.43 -2.44
CA GLY A 7 -10.98 -6.51 -1.31
C GLY A 7 -10.60 -5.06 -1.63
N GLY A 8 -10.78 -4.16 -0.64
CA GLY A 8 -10.54 -2.72 -0.81
C GLY A 8 -11.53 -2.03 -1.74
N GLY A 9 -11.27 -0.75 -2.04
CA GLY A 9 -11.97 0.02 -3.07
C GLY A 9 -11.15 0.17 -4.36
N HIS A 10 -11.75 0.73 -5.41
CA HIS A 10 -11.15 0.88 -6.74
C HIS A 10 -9.73 1.46 -6.72
N THR A 11 -9.53 2.58 -6.01
CA THR A 11 -8.22 3.24 -5.90
C THR A 11 -7.20 2.35 -5.20
N SER A 12 -7.55 1.75 -4.06
CA SER A 12 -6.65 0.84 -3.33
C SER A 12 -6.26 -0.40 -4.13
N GLN A 13 -7.15 -0.90 -5.00
CA GLN A 13 -6.84 -2.01 -5.89
C GLN A 13 -5.83 -1.61 -6.97
N ILE A 14 -5.92 -0.40 -7.52
CA ILE A 14 -4.92 0.12 -8.47
C ILE A 14 -3.54 0.16 -7.82
N TYR A 15 -3.42 0.71 -6.60
CA TYR A 15 -2.16 0.71 -5.86
C TYR A 15 -1.62 -0.70 -5.59
N ALA A 16 -2.50 -1.66 -5.26
CA ALA A 16 -2.12 -3.05 -5.08
C ALA A 16 -1.59 -3.69 -6.38
N ILE A 17 -2.17 -3.38 -7.54
CA ILE A 17 -1.67 -3.83 -8.85
C ILE A 17 -0.28 -3.26 -9.11
N CYS A 18 -0.08 -1.96 -8.93
CA CYS A 18 1.21 -1.29 -9.12
C CYS A 18 2.31 -1.92 -8.24
N GLN A 19 2.02 -2.12 -6.95
CA GLN A 19 2.92 -2.79 -6.02
C GLN A 19 3.25 -4.22 -6.46
N ARG A 20 2.25 -4.96 -6.95
CA ARG A 20 2.44 -6.35 -7.39
C ARG A 20 3.37 -6.43 -8.60
N ILE A 21 3.22 -5.52 -9.56
CA ILE A 21 4.10 -5.45 -10.74
C ILE A 21 5.55 -5.18 -10.30
N ALA A 22 5.77 -4.14 -9.50
CA ALA A 22 7.11 -3.76 -9.04
C ALA A 22 7.80 -4.88 -8.24
N LYS A 23 7.10 -5.50 -7.29
CA LYS A 23 7.64 -6.60 -6.49
C LYS A 23 7.92 -7.86 -7.30
N ALA A 24 7.05 -8.18 -8.27
CA ALA A 24 7.25 -9.34 -9.13
C ALA A 24 8.49 -9.18 -10.02
N LEU A 25 8.73 -7.96 -10.53
CA LEU A 25 9.90 -7.65 -11.33
C LEU A 25 11.19 -7.82 -10.51
N ILE A 26 11.28 -7.23 -9.32
CA ILE A 26 12.45 -7.41 -8.44
C ILE A 26 12.66 -8.89 -8.08
N ALA A 27 11.59 -9.63 -7.80
CA ALA A 27 11.67 -11.04 -7.47
C ALA A 27 12.18 -11.90 -8.65
N PHE A 28 11.80 -11.54 -9.88
CA PHE A 28 12.30 -12.21 -11.09
C PHE A 28 13.80 -12.01 -11.26
N TYR A 29 14.29 -10.77 -11.18
CA TYR A 29 15.73 -10.48 -11.31
C TYR A 29 16.55 -11.14 -10.19
N LYS A 30 16.03 -11.14 -8.96
CA LYS A 30 16.65 -11.84 -7.82
C LYS A 30 16.88 -13.34 -8.10
N LYS A 31 15.94 -13.99 -8.79
CA LYS A 31 15.95 -15.46 -8.97
C LYS A 31 16.59 -15.90 -10.30
N CYS A 32 16.41 -15.13 -11.37
CA CYS A 32 16.64 -15.59 -12.74
C CYS A 32 17.73 -14.82 -13.48
N VAL A 33 18.26 -13.72 -12.94
CA VAL A 33 19.26 -12.88 -13.64
C VAL A 33 20.50 -12.69 -12.76
N ASP A 34 20.56 -11.64 -11.95
CA ASP A 34 21.69 -11.34 -11.07
C ASP A 34 21.31 -10.32 -9.97
N GLU A 35 22.11 -10.27 -8.91
CA GLU A 35 21.84 -9.39 -7.75
C GLU A 35 22.16 -7.91 -8.02
N GLN A 36 23.08 -7.60 -8.95
CA GLN A 36 23.45 -6.22 -9.25
C GLN A 36 22.31 -5.50 -9.98
N SER A 37 21.80 -6.08 -11.07
CA SER A 37 20.67 -5.55 -11.85
C SER A 37 19.42 -5.37 -10.98
N LYS A 38 19.17 -6.32 -10.07
CA LYS A 38 18.08 -6.23 -9.08
C LYS A 38 18.23 -5.01 -8.17
N GLN A 39 19.44 -4.74 -7.69
CA GLN A 39 19.70 -3.61 -6.79
C GLN A 39 19.52 -2.28 -7.52
N GLU A 40 20.02 -2.16 -8.76
CA GLU A 40 19.83 -0.98 -9.61
C GLU A 40 18.34 -0.67 -9.85
N ILE A 41 17.57 -1.69 -10.23
CA ILE A 41 16.12 -1.57 -10.44
C ILE A 41 15.39 -1.16 -9.15
N LYS A 42 15.77 -1.76 -8.02
CA LYS A 42 15.19 -1.43 -6.71
C LYS A 42 15.46 0.03 -6.35
N ASP A 43 16.66 0.52 -6.60
CA ASP A 43 17.04 1.90 -6.30
C ASP A 43 16.33 2.90 -7.22
N ILE A 44 16.13 2.57 -8.50
CA ILE A 44 15.30 3.36 -9.43
C ILE A 44 13.85 3.44 -8.92
N LEU A 45 13.26 2.31 -8.54
CA LEU A 45 11.88 2.27 -8.02
C LEU A 45 11.73 3.04 -6.71
N LEU A 46 12.70 2.93 -5.79
CA LEU A 46 12.70 3.68 -4.53
C LEU A 46 12.83 5.19 -4.74
N ARG A 47 13.62 5.62 -5.74
CA ARG A 47 13.76 7.04 -6.10
C ARG A 47 12.49 7.61 -6.72
N TYR A 48 11.78 6.80 -7.51
CA TYR A 48 10.53 7.21 -8.12
C TYR A 48 9.39 7.29 -7.09
N ASP A 49 9.08 6.17 -6.44
CA ASP A 49 8.01 6.10 -5.44
C ASP A 49 8.22 4.90 -4.49
N ARG A 50 8.39 5.20 -3.20
CA ARG A 50 8.55 4.19 -2.15
C ARG A 50 7.33 3.27 -2.00
N THR A 51 6.13 3.76 -2.31
CA THR A 51 4.89 2.99 -2.13
C THR A 51 4.80 1.80 -3.09
N LEU A 52 5.59 1.76 -4.17
CA LEU A 52 5.66 0.62 -5.07
C LEU A 52 6.27 -0.63 -4.41
N LEU A 53 7.12 -0.44 -3.41
CA LEU A 53 7.84 -1.52 -2.74
C LEU A 53 7.37 -1.74 -1.30
N VAL A 54 7.07 -0.66 -0.58
CA VAL A 54 6.58 -0.73 0.80
C VAL A 54 5.07 -0.55 0.82
N THR A 55 4.38 -1.46 1.48
CA THR A 55 2.92 -1.36 1.65
C THR A 55 2.59 -0.31 2.69
N ASP A 56 1.55 0.46 2.44
CA ASP A 56 0.96 1.36 3.41
C ASP A 56 0.30 0.54 4.55
N PRO A 57 0.73 0.69 5.82
CA PRO A 57 0.16 -0.03 6.95
C PRO A 57 -1.14 0.60 7.48
N HIS A 58 -1.52 1.78 7.02
CA HIS A 58 -2.65 2.53 7.55
C HIS A 58 -3.96 1.77 7.34
N ARG A 59 -4.75 1.70 8.41
CA ARG A 59 -6.08 1.09 8.46
C ARG A 59 -7.03 2.04 9.18
N CYS A 60 -8.31 1.95 8.83
CA CYS A 60 -9.34 2.71 9.54
C CYS A 60 -9.38 2.28 11.01
N GLU A 61 -9.25 3.24 11.91
CA GLU A 61 -9.39 2.98 13.34
C GLU A 61 -10.81 2.48 13.68
N PRO A 62 -10.97 1.66 14.74
CA PRO A 62 -12.28 1.24 15.21
C PRO A 62 -13.08 2.43 15.78
N LYS A 63 -14.39 2.41 15.56
CA LYS A 63 -15.31 3.42 16.11
C LYS A 63 -15.28 3.44 17.64
N LYS A 64 -15.25 4.63 18.24
CA LYS A 64 -15.37 4.83 19.69
C LYS A 64 -16.81 5.22 20.06
N PHE A 65 -17.22 4.90 21.29
CA PHE A 65 -18.56 5.19 21.81
C PHE A 65 -18.82 6.71 21.89
N GLU A 66 -20.07 7.12 22.14
CA GLU A 66 -20.46 8.55 22.27
C GLU A 66 -20.07 9.45 21.08
N GLY A 67 -20.03 8.88 19.88
CA GLY A 67 -19.53 9.54 18.69
C GLY A 67 -20.01 8.92 17.40
N ARG A 68 -19.92 9.67 16.30
CA ARG A 68 -20.19 9.12 14.97
C ARG A 68 -18.99 8.35 14.43
N GLY A 69 -17.77 8.88 14.63
CA GLY A 69 -16.51 8.29 14.21
C GLY A 69 -15.57 7.90 15.36
N THR A 70 -14.28 7.83 15.05
CA THR A 70 -13.22 7.39 15.97
C THR A 70 -12.86 8.45 17.00
N HIS A 71 -12.80 9.73 16.61
CA HIS A 71 -12.45 10.86 17.49
C HIS A 71 -13.58 11.86 17.75
N SER A 72 -14.59 11.92 16.89
CA SER A 72 -15.73 12.83 17.05
C SER A 72 -16.61 12.39 18.22
N ARG A 73 -16.87 13.26 19.20
CA ARG A 73 -17.88 13.03 20.25
C ARG A 73 -19.17 13.78 19.95
N PHE A 74 -20.30 13.30 20.45
CA PHE A 74 -21.56 14.05 20.35
C PHE A 74 -21.46 15.38 21.10
N GLN A 75 -21.98 16.44 20.48
CA GLN A 75 -21.98 17.78 21.05
C GLN A 75 -22.88 17.82 22.29
N LYS A 76 -22.37 18.36 23.40
CA LYS A 76 -23.16 18.66 24.60
C LYS A 76 -23.83 20.03 24.47
N SER A 77 -25.04 20.17 25.01
CA SER A 77 -25.88 21.37 24.89
C SER A 77 -25.54 22.50 25.85
N TYR A 78 -24.64 22.30 26.83
CA TYR A 78 -24.37 23.24 27.92
C TYR A 78 -23.48 24.43 27.51
N ARG A 79 -23.88 25.11 26.44
CA ARG A 79 -23.39 26.43 26.10
C ARG A 79 -24.53 27.42 26.31
#